data_AF-A0A6M4PFM0-F1
#
_entry.id   AF-A0A6M4PFM0-F1
#
_cell.length_a   1.000
_cell.length_b   1.000
_cell.length_c   1.000
_cell.angle_alpha   90.00
_cell.angle_beta   90.00
_cell.angle_gamma   90.00
#
_symmetry.space_group_name_H-M   'P 1'
#
loop_
_entity.id
_entity.type
_entity.pdbx_description
1 polymer ?
#
loop_
_entity_poly.entity_id
_entity_poly.type
_entity_poly.pdbx_seq_one_letter_code
_entity_poly.pdbx_strand_id
1 'polypeptide(L)'
;MRAHMVRVDAVVVQAVIAGALSFSHLHDLAAAAGQGGWKAWAYPVSVDLLLVAAWRRMRQQQRAGQAAGSPRLWFLVALAASLGANVATAGLLDLDHVPASLRVVVAGWPAVAFFGGTLLAHAPHGPDMSAVPESPTVDPSEEQATAPAAVDAPAPDALSAPAPEPTTSEPETVPAPPPGPAVALPPVLIDRVRALSDEHRSTTGRPADPDAVRARLGLPPSMTASVAAHL
;
A
#
# COMPACT_ATOMS: atom_id res chain seq x y z
N MET A 1 3.33 38.53 -27.36
CA MET A 1 3.43 37.32 -26.52
C MET A 1 3.70 36.14 -27.45
N ARG A 2 4.93 35.58 -27.43
CA ARG A 2 5.22 34.36 -28.19
C ARG A 2 4.58 33.20 -27.44
N ALA A 3 3.54 32.60 -28.01
CA ALA A 3 2.99 31.36 -27.49
C ALA A 3 4.10 30.30 -27.52
N HIS A 4 4.51 29.82 -26.35
CA HIS A 4 5.31 28.60 -26.27
C HIS A 4 4.40 27.45 -26.70
N MET A 5 4.34 27.17 -28.01
CA MET A 5 3.84 25.91 -28.50
C MET A 5 4.78 24.84 -27.94
N VAL A 6 4.30 24.09 -26.96
CA VAL A 6 4.97 22.89 -26.47
C VAL A 6 5.16 22.02 -27.70
N ARG A 7 6.41 21.90 -28.20
CA ARG A 7 6.73 20.92 -29.23
C ARG A 7 6.55 19.57 -28.57
N VAL A 8 5.39 18.97 -28.80
CA VAL A 8 5.10 17.61 -28.38
C VAL A 8 6.03 16.72 -29.20
N ASP A 9 7.11 16.29 -28.56
CA ASP A 9 8.04 15.34 -29.14
C ASP A 9 7.34 14.00 -29.33
N ALA A 10 7.53 13.35 -30.47
CA ALA A 10 7.00 12.01 -30.75
C ALA A 10 7.40 11.01 -29.65
N VAL A 11 8.58 11.20 -29.05
CA VAL A 11 9.06 10.38 -27.92
C VAL A 11 8.18 10.56 -26.68
N VAL A 12 7.68 11.77 -26.41
CA VAL A 12 6.77 12.03 -25.29
C VAL A 12 5.43 11.36 -25.52
N VAL A 13 4.89 11.44 -26.74
CA VAL A 13 3.65 10.72 -27.09
C VAL A 13 3.83 9.22 -26.91
N GLN A 14 4.93 8.67 -27.41
CA GLN A 14 5.25 7.25 -27.26
C GLN A 14 5.40 6.85 -25.79
N ALA A 15 6.04 7.68 -24.96
CA ALA A 15 6.19 7.42 -23.53
C ALA A 15 4.84 7.40 -22.81
N VAL A 16 3.90 8.29 -23.16
CA VAL A 16 2.54 8.30 -22.60
C VAL A 16 1.78 7.05 -23.00
N ILE A 17 1.82 6.67 -24.28
CA ILE A 17 1.16 5.44 -24.76
C ILE A 17 1.75 4.21 -24.06
N ALA A 18 3.07 4.09 -24.05
CA ALA A 18 3.76 2.97 -23.39
C ALA A 18 3.45 2.92 -21.89
N GLY A 19 3.44 4.07 -21.21
CA GLY A 19 3.07 4.18 -19.80
C GLY A 19 1.63 3.75 -19.55
N ALA A 20 0.67 4.19 -20.37
CA ALA A 20 -0.74 3.81 -20.24
C ALA A 20 -0.96 2.30 -20.42
N LEU A 21 -0.28 1.67 -21.38
CA LEU A 21 -0.34 0.22 -21.59
C LEU A 21 0.30 -0.55 -20.42
N SER A 22 1.46 -0.10 -19.93
CA SER A 22 2.07 -0.76 -18.77
C SER A 22 1.24 -0.59 -17.49
N PHE A 23 0.61 0.58 -17.33
CA PHE A 23 -0.30 0.87 -16.24
C PHE A 23 -1.47 -0.13 -16.19
N SER A 24 -2.11 -0.40 -17.33
CA SER A 24 -3.21 -1.37 -17.38
C SER A 24 -2.74 -2.78 -17.04
N HIS A 25 -1.58 -3.21 -17.56
CA HIS A 25 -1.06 -4.55 -17.24
C HIS A 25 -0.71 -4.72 -15.76
N LEU A 26 -0.14 -3.68 -15.12
CA LEU A 26 0.11 -3.66 -13.68
C LEU A 26 -1.18 -3.71 -12.88
N HIS A 27 -2.22 -2.98 -13.32
CA HIS A 27 -3.54 -3.03 -12.70
C HIS A 27 -4.15 -4.43 -12.79
N ASP A 28 -4.16 -5.02 -13.98
CA ASP A 28 -4.73 -6.35 -14.24
C ASP A 28 -3.99 -7.40 -13.42
N LEU A 29 -2.67 -7.34 -13.37
CA LEU A 29 -1.86 -8.23 -12.55
C LEU A 29 -2.16 -8.08 -11.06
N ALA A 30 -2.32 -6.84 -10.57
CA ALA A 30 -2.67 -6.59 -9.18
C ALA A 30 -4.07 -7.11 -8.84
N ALA A 31 -5.05 -6.89 -9.72
CA ALA A 31 -6.40 -7.40 -9.57
C ALA A 31 -6.41 -8.94 -9.53
N ALA A 32 -5.72 -9.59 -10.48
CA ALA A 32 -5.57 -11.04 -10.55
C ALA A 32 -4.84 -11.63 -9.32
N ALA A 33 -3.89 -10.89 -8.75
CA ALA A 33 -3.20 -11.30 -7.52
C ALA A 33 -4.08 -11.19 -6.25
N GLY A 34 -5.32 -10.71 -6.37
CA GLY A 34 -6.27 -10.55 -5.27
C GLY A 34 -6.26 -9.16 -4.63
N GLN A 35 -5.61 -8.16 -5.25
CA GLN A 35 -5.57 -6.77 -4.77
C GLN A 35 -6.65 -5.90 -5.42
N GLY A 36 -7.86 -6.42 -5.58
CA GLY A 36 -8.94 -5.76 -6.33
C GLY A 36 -9.42 -4.42 -5.75
N GLY A 37 -10.29 -3.75 -6.51
CA GLY A 37 -10.88 -2.46 -6.14
C GLY A 37 -9.86 -1.31 -6.26
N TRP A 38 -9.92 -0.36 -5.33
CA TRP A 38 -9.04 0.83 -5.34
C TRP A 38 -7.55 0.49 -5.20
N LYS A 39 -7.23 -0.65 -4.55
CA LYS A 39 -5.85 -1.08 -4.33
C LYS A 39 -5.14 -1.36 -5.65
N ALA A 40 -5.77 -2.07 -6.58
CA ALA A 40 -5.19 -2.40 -7.88
C ALA A 40 -4.78 -1.16 -8.69
N TRP A 41 -5.42 -0.01 -8.48
CA TRP A 41 -5.02 1.26 -9.11
C TRP A 41 -3.80 1.91 -8.44
N ALA A 42 -3.59 1.67 -7.15
CA ALA A 42 -2.43 2.20 -6.42
C ALA A 42 -1.11 1.53 -6.82
N TYR A 43 -1.17 0.27 -7.27
CA TYR A 43 -0.02 -0.51 -7.74
C TYR A 43 0.75 0.17 -8.87
N PRO A 44 0.16 0.41 -10.05
CA PRO A 44 0.87 1.07 -11.14
C PRO A 44 1.34 2.47 -10.77
N VAL A 45 0.53 3.25 -10.03
CA VAL A 45 0.94 4.57 -9.54
C VAL A 45 2.22 4.49 -8.70
N SER A 46 2.33 3.51 -7.79
CA SER A 46 3.52 3.34 -6.97
C SER A 46 4.77 2.97 -7.79
N VAL A 47 4.62 2.15 -8.84
CA VAL A 47 5.70 1.81 -9.78
C VAL A 47 6.16 3.04 -10.53
N ASP A 48 5.24 3.81 -11.08
CA ASP A 48 5.53 5.01 -11.85
C ASP A 48 6.20 6.09 -10.99
N LEU A 49 5.71 6.31 -9.77
CA LEU A 49 6.33 7.25 -8.84
C LEU A 49 7.76 6.85 -8.49
N LEU A 50 8.02 5.55 -8.28
CA LEU A 50 9.37 5.05 -8.04
C LEU A 50 10.27 5.24 -9.26
N LEU A 51 9.78 4.93 -10.47
CA LEU A 51 10.52 5.10 -11.72
C LEU A 51 10.88 6.58 -11.96
N VAL A 52 9.93 7.48 -11.76
CA VAL A 52 10.10 8.93 -11.91
C VAL A 52 11.01 9.49 -10.82
N ALA A 53 10.89 9.04 -9.56
CA ALA A 53 11.80 9.44 -8.49
C ALA A 53 13.24 9.00 -8.77
N ALA A 54 13.42 7.75 -9.17
CA ALA A 54 14.72 7.18 -9.51
C ALA A 54 15.36 7.91 -10.69
N TRP A 55 14.59 8.13 -11.77
CA TRP A 55 15.05 8.88 -12.94
C TRP A 55 15.45 10.31 -12.60
N ARG A 56 14.62 11.03 -11.81
CA ARG A 56 14.94 12.40 -11.37
C ARG A 56 16.26 12.43 -10.59
N ARG A 57 16.47 11.50 -9.66
CA ARG A 57 17.71 11.41 -8.87
C ARG A 57 18.92 11.04 -9.72
N MET A 58 18.77 10.10 -10.68
CA MET A 58 19.82 9.80 -11.67
C MET A 58 20.22 11.03 -12.48
N ARG A 59 19.24 11.81 -12.96
CA ARG A 59 19.48 13.05 -13.72
C ARG A 59 20.16 14.12 -12.89
N GLN A 60 19.84 14.22 -11.60
CA GLN A 60 20.53 15.12 -10.66
C GLN A 60 21.99 14.72 -10.49
N GLN A 61 22.28 13.45 -10.21
CA GLN A 61 23.65 12.95 -10.02
C GLN A 61 24.48 13.04 -11.30
N GLN A 62 23.88 12.74 -12.46
CA GLN A 62 24.55 12.88 -13.75
C GLN A 62 24.97 14.32 -14.04
N ARG A 63 24.11 15.31 -13.73
CA ARG A 63 24.45 16.74 -13.85
C ARG A 63 25.56 17.16 -12.88
N ALA A 64 25.61 16.54 -11.72
CA ALA A 64 26.62 16.79 -10.69
C ALA A 64 27.90 15.95 -10.88
N GLY A 65 28.03 15.19 -11.97
CA GLY A 65 29.20 14.35 -12.26
C GLY A 65 29.40 13.16 -11.33
N GLN A 66 28.36 12.77 -10.58
CA GLN A 66 28.43 11.73 -9.54
C GLN A 66 27.91 10.38 -10.06
N ALA A 67 28.41 9.30 -9.47
CA ALA A 67 27.92 7.96 -9.77
C ALA A 67 26.48 7.75 -9.26
N ALA A 68 25.63 7.19 -10.13
CA ALA A 68 24.20 7.03 -9.85
C ALA A 68 23.79 5.64 -9.37
N GLY A 69 24.58 5.01 -8.49
CA GLY A 69 24.41 3.61 -8.09
C GLY A 69 23.03 3.29 -7.52
N SER A 70 22.66 3.91 -6.39
CA SER A 70 21.37 3.67 -5.73
C SER A 70 20.16 4.03 -6.61
N PRO A 71 20.11 5.21 -7.26
CA PRO A 71 19.00 5.54 -8.16
C PRO A 71 18.86 4.61 -9.36
N ARG A 72 19.98 4.15 -9.92
CA ARG A 72 19.96 3.18 -11.01
C ARG A 72 19.41 1.83 -10.57
N LEU A 73 19.76 1.37 -9.37
CA LEU A 73 19.18 0.15 -8.79
C LEU A 73 17.65 0.26 -8.69
N TRP A 74 17.14 1.34 -8.08
CA TRP A 74 15.71 1.54 -7.92
C TRP A 74 14.97 1.72 -9.23
N PHE A 75 15.59 2.38 -10.22
CA PHE A 75 15.06 2.46 -11.58
C PHE A 75 14.92 1.08 -12.21
N LEU A 76 15.93 0.21 -12.07
CA LEU A 76 15.88 -1.16 -12.59
C LEU A 76 14.83 -2.02 -11.89
N VAL A 77 14.65 -1.87 -10.58
CA VAL A 77 13.60 -2.57 -9.83
C VAL A 77 12.21 -2.16 -10.32
N ALA A 78 11.94 -0.85 -10.46
CA ALA A 78 10.68 -0.35 -10.99
C ALA A 78 10.43 -0.79 -12.44
N LEU A 79 11.47 -0.74 -13.29
CA LEU A 79 11.42 -1.19 -14.68
C LEU A 79 11.13 -2.69 -14.77
N ALA A 80 11.75 -3.50 -13.92
CA ALA A 80 11.51 -4.95 -13.87
C ALA A 80 10.09 -5.27 -13.43
N ALA A 81 9.52 -4.52 -12.48
CA ALA A 81 8.12 -4.69 -12.09
C ALA A 81 7.15 -4.34 -13.23
N SER A 82 7.35 -3.20 -13.90
CA SER A 82 6.56 -2.76 -15.05
C SER A 82 6.65 -3.73 -16.22
N LEU A 83 7.86 -4.17 -16.59
CA LEU A 83 8.04 -5.14 -17.65
C LEU A 83 7.50 -6.52 -17.28
N GLY A 84 7.71 -6.96 -16.03
CA GLY A 84 7.21 -8.22 -15.50
C GLY A 84 5.69 -8.31 -15.58
N ALA A 85 4.98 -7.21 -15.31
CA ALA A 85 3.53 -7.14 -15.49
C ALA A 85 3.13 -7.34 -16.94
N ASN A 86 3.75 -6.61 -17.88
CA ASN A 86 3.47 -6.75 -19.31
C ASN A 86 3.68 -8.20 -19.78
N VAL A 87 4.77 -8.84 -19.35
CA VAL A 87 5.10 -10.23 -19.70
C VAL A 87 4.10 -11.21 -19.07
N ALA A 88 3.73 -11.03 -17.82
CA ALA A 88 2.75 -11.88 -17.14
C ALA A 88 1.39 -11.85 -17.87
N THR A 89 0.95 -10.67 -18.30
CA THR A 89 -0.32 -10.48 -19.02
C THR A 89 -0.24 -10.85 -20.51
N ALA A 90 0.94 -11.10 -21.06
CA ALA A 90 1.12 -11.50 -22.46
C ALA A 90 0.75 -12.98 -22.75
N GLY A 91 0.03 -13.63 -21.84
CA GLY A 91 -0.38 -15.03 -21.96
C GLY A 91 0.63 -16.04 -21.40
N LEU A 92 1.71 -15.57 -20.75
CA LEU A 92 2.64 -16.45 -20.03
C LEU A 92 2.08 -16.91 -18.67
N LEU A 93 1.13 -16.17 -18.11
CA LEU A 93 0.51 -16.45 -16.83
C LEU A 93 -1.01 -16.65 -16.99
N ASP A 94 -1.54 -17.67 -16.33
CA ASP A 94 -2.99 -17.78 -16.11
C ASP A 94 -3.40 -16.78 -15.02
N LEU A 95 -4.11 -15.73 -15.42
CA LEU A 95 -4.58 -14.67 -14.52
C LEU A 95 -5.77 -15.11 -13.67
N ASP A 96 -6.47 -16.19 -14.05
CA ASP A 96 -7.53 -16.79 -13.21
C ASP A 96 -6.91 -17.58 -12.03
N HIS A 97 -5.68 -18.06 -12.20
CA HIS A 97 -4.95 -18.86 -11.20
C HIS A 97 -3.53 -18.35 -10.96
N VAL A 98 -3.42 -17.15 -10.38
CA VAL A 98 -2.12 -16.56 -10.06
C VAL A 98 -1.38 -17.39 -8.98
N PRO A 99 -0.13 -17.83 -9.23
CA PRO A 99 0.63 -18.62 -8.27
C PRO A 99 0.89 -17.83 -6.98
N ALA A 100 0.89 -18.55 -5.85
CA ALA A 100 1.02 -17.95 -4.52
C ALA A 100 2.29 -17.08 -4.37
N SER A 101 3.40 -17.48 -4.96
CA SER A 101 4.65 -16.71 -4.95
C SER A 101 4.47 -15.33 -5.59
N LEU A 102 3.80 -15.25 -6.75
CA LEU A 102 3.54 -13.98 -7.41
C LEU A 102 2.57 -13.12 -6.60
N ARG A 103 1.55 -13.72 -5.98
CA ARG A 103 0.63 -13.01 -5.09
C ARG A 103 1.35 -12.38 -3.90
N VAL A 104 2.33 -13.08 -3.33
CA VAL A 104 3.18 -12.55 -2.25
C VAL A 104 4.04 -11.40 -2.75
N VAL A 105 4.68 -11.54 -3.92
CA VAL A 105 5.49 -10.47 -4.52
C VAL A 105 4.65 -9.21 -4.78
N VAL A 106 3.48 -9.37 -5.39
CA VAL A 106 2.54 -8.27 -5.61
C VAL A 106 2.09 -7.69 -4.26
N ALA A 107 1.65 -8.51 -3.30
CA ALA A 107 1.25 -8.00 -1.99
C ALA A 107 2.37 -7.21 -1.26
N GLY A 108 3.63 -7.61 -1.44
CA GLY A 108 4.80 -6.95 -0.84
C GLY A 108 5.28 -5.70 -1.58
N TRP A 109 4.87 -5.49 -2.82
CA TRP A 109 5.35 -4.38 -3.65
C TRP A 109 5.21 -2.98 -2.99
N PRO A 110 4.10 -2.61 -2.34
CA PRO A 110 3.97 -1.29 -1.73
C PRO A 110 5.07 -0.98 -0.70
N ALA A 111 5.50 -1.98 0.08
CA ALA A 111 6.58 -1.81 1.04
C ALA A 111 7.94 -1.58 0.35
N VAL A 112 8.20 -2.32 -0.74
CA VAL A 112 9.41 -2.15 -1.56
C VAL A 112 9.44 -0.77 -2.22
N ALA A 113 8.31 -0.34 -2.80
CA ALA A 113 8.18 0.96 -3.44
C ALA A 113 8.36 2.10 -2.44
N PHE A 114 7.77 1.98 -1.24
CA PHE A 114 7.97 2.94 -0.16
C PHE A 114 9.43 3.01 0.28
N PHE A 115 10.07 1.86 0.53
CA PHE A 115 11.49 1.82 0.93
C PHE A 115 12.41 2.42 -0.13
N GLY A 116 12.18 2.10 -1.41
CA GLY A 116 12.94 2.73 -2.50
C GLY A 116 12.69 4.22 -2.61
N GLY A 117 11.43 4.65 -2.52
CA GLY A 117 11.05 6.05 -2.53
C GLY A 117 11.70 6.85 -1.41
N THR A 118 11.71 6.32 -0.17
CA THR A 118 12.31 7.01 0.98
C THR A 118 13.82 7.12 0.84
N LEU A 119 14.51 6.07 0.40
CA LEU A 119 15.96 6.12 0.13
C LEU A 119 16.32 7.12 -0.97
N LEU A 120 15.50 7.23 -2.03
CA LEU A 120 15.72 8.19 -3.10
C LEU A 120 15.46 9.64 -2.65
N ALA A 121 14.46 9.85 -1.79
CA ALA A 121 14.10 11.17 -1.28
C ALA A 121 15.06 11.70 -0.21
N HIS A 122 15.61 10.81 0.64
CA HIS A 122 16.40 11.19 1.82
C HIS A 122 17.88 10.83 1.71
N ALA A 123 18.38 10.48 0.52
CA ALA A 123 19.79 10.25 0.34
C ALA A 123 20.59 11.52 0.70
N PRO A 124 21.65 11.42 1.53
CA PRO A 124 22.44 12.56 1.96
C PRO A 124 22.84 13.42 0.78
N HIS A 125 22.53 14.71 0.85
CA HIS A 125 23.18 15.67 -0.02
C HIS A 125 24.65 15.67 0.43
N GLY A 126 25.56 15.29 -0.46
CA GLY A 126 26.98 15.36 -0.16
C GLY A 126 27.29 16.76 0.39
N PRO A 127 28.15 16.88 1.43
CA PRO A 127 28.39 18.16 2.07
C PRO A 127 28.73 19.19 1.00
N ASP A 128 27.95 20.27 0.95
CA ASP A 128 28.29 21.46 0.21
C ASP A 128 29.70 21.83 0.64
N MET A 129 30.66 21.70 -0.28
CA MET A 129 32.07 22.02 -0.05
C MET A 129 32.27 23.55 -0.10
N SER A 130 31.35 24.28 0.54
CA SER A 130 31.36 25.72 0.82
C SER A 130 30.96 25.94 2.28
N ALA A 131 31.56 25.18 3.18
CA ALA A 131 31.86 25.68 4.51
C ALA A 131 33.38 25.65 4.63
N VAL A 132 33.98 26.83 4.54
CA VAL A 132 35.35 27.06 5.00
C VAL A 132 35.41 26.58 6.45
N PRO A 133 36.32 25.69 6.83
CA PRO A 133 36.49 25.35 8.24
C PRO A 133 37.04 26.60 8.93
N GLU A 134 36.20 27.32 9.68
CA GLU A 134 36.72 28.13 10.77
C GLU A 134 37.28 27.16 11.81
N SER A 135 38.60 27.08 11.87
CA SER A 135 39.34 26.33 12.88
C SER A 135 38.85 26.74 14.28
N PRO A 136 38.33 25.81 15.10
CA PRO A 136 38.11 26.11 16.50
C PRO A 136 39.46 26.15 17.19
N THR A 137 39.83 27.34 17.68
CA THR A 137 40.94 27.51 18.63
C THR A 137 40.64 26.66 19.85
N VAL A 138 41.57 25.76 20.16
CA VAL A 138 41.58 24.92 21.36
C VAL A 138 41.77 25.80 22.58
N ASP A 139 40.88 25.67 23.56
CA ASP A 139 41.21 25.96 24.96
C ASP A 139 40.84 24.72 25.80
N PRO A 140 41.78 24.13 26.56
CA PRO A 140 41.57 22.91 27.31
C PRO A 140 41.06 23.19 28.72
N SER A 141 39.99 22.53 29.13
CA SER A 141 39.68 22.30 30.54
C SER A 141 39.07 20.90 30.69
N GLU A 142 39.95 20.00 31.14
CA GLU A 142 39.69 18.82 31.98
C GLU A 142 38.55 19.09 32.98
N GLU A 143 37.72 18.17 33.48
CA GLU A 143 37.61 16.72 33.43
C GLU A 143 36.35 16.40 34.26
N GLN A 144 35.48 15.51 33.81
CA GLN A 144 34.84 14.52 34.69
C GLN A 144 34.11 13.48 33.86
N ALA A 145 34.78 12.33 33.75
CA ALA A 145 34.31 11.10 33.16
C ALA A 145 33.29 10.41 34.07
N THR A 146 32.17 9.94 33.53
CA THR A 146 31.48 8.76 34.08
C THR A 146 30.67 8.02 33.01
N ALA A 147 31.21 6.90 32.56
CA ALA A 147 30.54 5.72 32.03
C ALA A 147 31.57 4.57 32.07
N PRO A 148 31.24 3.26 32.03
CA PRO A 148 29.94 2.65 31.72
C PRO A 148 29.53 1.49 32.67
N ALA A 149 28.27 1.05 32.60
CA ALA A 149 27.88 -0.29 33.06
C ALA A 149 27.23 -1.04 31.89
N ALA A 150 27.92 -2.08 31.44
CA ALA A 150 27.48 -3.07 30.47
C ALA A 150 27.18 -4.38 31.21
N VAL A 151 26.07 -5.07 30.88
CA VAL A 151 25.90 -6.53 30.95
C VAL A 151 24.76 -6.85 29.96
N ASP A 152 25.02 -7.28 28.72
CA ASP A 152 25.42 -8.62 28.24
C ASP A 152 24.23 -9.59 28.06
N ALA A 153 24.18 -10.23 26.89
CA ALA A 153 23.21 -11.24 26.48
C ALA A 153 23.97 -12.55 26.21
N PRO A 154 23.35 -13.73 26.39
CA PRO A 154 23.35 -14.68 25.27
C PRO A 154 22.10 -15.58 25.14
N ALA A 155 21.94 -16.13 23.93
CA ALA A 155 20.91 -17.05 23.43
C ALA A 155 21.22 -18.55 23.73
N PRO A 156 20.84 -19.53 22.88
CA PRO A 156 19.60 -20.32 22.72
C PRO A 156 19.76 -21.82 23.14
N ASP A 157 18.69 -22.64 23.00
CA ASP A 157 18.61 -24.14 22.90
C ASP A 157 17.47 -24.69 23.78
N ALA A 158 16.72 -25.77 23.49
CA ALA A 158 16.50 -26.64 22.35
C ALA A 158 15.20 -27.46 22.62
N LEU A 159 14.62 -27.99 21.54
CA LEU A 159 13.65 -29.10 21.41
C LEU A 159 13.18 -29.87 22.67
N SER A 160 11.85 -30.07 22.77
CA SER A 160 11.24 -31.39 23.05
C SER A 160 9.71 -31.39 22.84
N ALA A 161 9.24 -32.19 21.90
CA ALA A 161 7.87 -32.74 21.89
C ALA A 161 7.84 -33.97 22.83
N PRO A 162 6.68 -34.31 23.43
CA PRO A 162 5.83 -35.32 22.77
C PRO A 162 4.30 -35.11 22.96
N ALA A 163 3.53 -35.55 21.95
CA ALA A 163 2.16 -36.05 22.07
C ALA A 163 2.23 -37.60 22.27
N PRO A 164 1.19 -38.37 22.73
CA PRO A 164 -0.25 -38.15 22.44
C PRO A 164 -1.30 -38.56 23.52
N GLU A 165 -2.57 -38.24 23.20
CA GLU A 165 -3.82 -39.02 23.42
C GLU A 165 -4.53 -39.08 24.80
N PRO A 166 -5.82 -39.46 24.89
CA PRO A 166 -7.00 -38.66 24.50
C PRO A 166 -8.03 -38.58 25.65
N THR A 167 -8.88 -37.55 25.70
CA THR A 167 -10.10 -37.62 26.52
C THR A 167 -11.29 -37.11 25.73
N THR A 168 -12.07 -38.09 25.28
CA THR A 168 -13.48 -37.99 24.91
C THR A 168 -14.25 -37.21 25.98
N SER A 169 -15.00 -36.19 25.54
CA SER A 169 -16.19 -35.71 26.23
C SER A 169 -17.19 -35.29 25.17
N GLU A 170 -18.25 -36.09 25.08
CA GLU A 170 -19.50 -35.85 24.35
C GLU A 170 -20.31 -34.70 25.00
N PRO A 171 -21.44 -34.24 24.43
CA PRO A 171 -21.70 -32.82 24.22
C PRO A 171 -22.70 -32.28 25.24
N GLU A 172 -22.27 -31.36 26.09
CA GLU A 172 -23.19 -30.58 26.94
C GLU A 172 -23.48 -29.21 26.34
N THR A 173 -24.68 -29.11 25.77
CA THR A 173 -25.60 -27.97 25.74
C THR A 173 -24.96 -26.57 25.87
N VAL A 174 -24.63 -25.97 24.73
CA VAL A 174 -24.21 -24.55 24.66
C VAL A 174 -25.41 -23.66 25.00
N PRO A 175 -25.32 -22.79 26.02
CA PRO A 175 -26.31 -21.73 26.24
C PRO A 175 -26.26 -20.74 25.08
N ALA A 176 -27.43 -20.29 24.62
CA ALA A 176 -27.54 -19.26 23.58
C ALA A 176 -26.68 -18.03 23.93
N PRO A 177 -25.85 -17.53 23.00
CA PRO A 177 -25.02 -16.35 23.26
C PRO A 177 -25.91 -15.12 23.50
N PRO A 178 -25.57 -14.25 24.46
CA PRO A 178 -26.27 -12.99 24.65
C PRO A 178 -26.15 -12.10 23.39
N PRO A 179 -27.13 -11.22 23.11
CA PRO A 179 -27.05 -10.31 21.97
C PRO A 179 -25.79 -9.44 22.11
N GLY A 180 -24.88 -9.59 21.14
CA GLY A 180 -23.68 -8.77 21.05
C GLY A 180 -24.02 -7.29 20.87
N PRO A 181 -23.08 -6.38 21.21
CA PRO A 181 -23.29 -4.94 21.13
C PRO A 181 -23.70 -4.54 19.70
N ALA A 182 -24.74 -3.70 19.59
CA ALA A 182 -25.21 -3.16 18.32
C ALA A 182 -24.04 -2.50 17.59
N VAL A 183 -23.61 -3.11 16.48
CA VAL A 183 -22.55 -2.57 15.64
C VAL A 183 -23.06 -1.25 15.07
N ALA A 184 -22.47 -0.15 15.53
CA ALA A 184 -22.84 1.18 15.06
C ALA A 184 -22.57 1.29 13.55
N LEU A 185 -23.59 1.69 12.79
CA LEU A 185 -23.46 1.95 11.35
C LEU A 185 -22.46 3.09 11.12
N PRO A 186 -21.48 2.91 10.21
CA PRO A 186 -20.64 4.01 9.76
C PRO A 186 -21.48 5.20 9.23
N PRO A 187 -21.07 6.47 9.46
CA PRO A 187 -21.86 7.65 9.10
C PRO A 187 -22.31 7.68 7.63
N VAL A 188 -21.44 7.24 6.72
CA VAL A 188 -21.74 7.17 5.28
C VAL A 188 -22.91 6.23 4.95
N LEU A 189 -23.09 5.16 5.73
CA LEU A 189 -24.22 4.24 5.56
C LEU A 189 -25.50 4.83 6.12
N ILE A 190 -25.41 5.64 7.19
CA ILE A 190 -26.56 6.37 7.73
C ILE A 190 -27.11 7.35 6.69
N ASP A 191 -26.23 8.11 6.03
CA ASP A 191 -26.63 9.03 4.96
C ASP A 191 -27.27 8.29 3.78
N ARG A 192 -26.73 7.12 3.43
CA ARG A 192 -27.28 6.26 2.38
C ARG A 192 -28.65 5.67 2.76
N VAL A 193 -28.84 5.27 4.01
CA VAL A 193 -30.13 4.78 4.56
C VAL A 193 -31.18 5.89 4.47
N ARG A 194 -30.85 7.11 4.89
CA ARG A 194 -31.77 8.26 4.82
C ARG A 194 -32.14 8.61 3.38
N ALA A 195 -31.16 8.67 2.49
CA ALA A 195 -31.40 8.94 1.07
C ALA A 195 -32.35 7.90 0.44
N LEU A 196 -32.16 6.61 0.73
CA LEU A 196 -33.06 5.55 0.25
C LEU A 196 -34.45 5.62 0.88
N SER A 197 -34.55 6.01 2.15
CA SER A 197 -35.83 6.22 2.83
C SER A 197 -36.63 7.36 2.18
N ASP A 198 -35.95 8.48 1.90
CA ASP A 198 -36.57 9.65 1.27
C ASP A 198 -36.99 9.37 -0.17
N GLU A 199 -36.17 8.66 -0.95
CA GLU A 199 -36.51 8.21 -2.30
C GLU A 199 -37.75 7.29 -2.29
N HIS A 200 -37.81 6.34 -1.35
CA HIS A 200 -38.94 5.44 -1.21
C HIS A 200 -40.21 6.20 -0.86
N ARG A 201 -40.16 7.09 0.14
CA ARG A 201 -41.29 7.91 0.56
C ARG A 201 -41.78 8.82 -0.58
N SER A 202 -40.87 9.40 -1.35
CA SER A 202 -41.19 10.24 -2.50
C SER A 202 -41.91 9.48 -3.60
N THR A 203 -41.55 8.21 -3.79
CA THR A 203 -42.08 7.36 -4.87
C THR A 203 -43.39 6.66 -4.50
N THR A 204 -43.49 6.13 -3.27
CA THR A 204 -44.59 5.26 -2.85
C THR A 204 -45.54 5.92 -1.83
N GLY A 205 -45.15 7.07 -1.26
CA GLY A 205 -45.90 7.74 -0.19
C GLY A 205 -45.92 7.00 1.15
N ARG A 206 -45.19 5.89 1.28
CA ARG A 206 -45.14 5.04 2.47
C ARG A 206 -43.75 5.07 3.12
N PRO A 207 -43.64 4.81 4.44
CA PRO A 207 -42.35 4.63 5.09
C PRO A 207 -41.60 3.42 4.50
N ALA A 208 -40.28 3.53 4.38
CA ALA A 208 -39.44 2.44 3.88
C ALA A 208 -39.36 1.28 4.88
N ASP A 209 -39.37 0.05 4.39
CA ASP A 209 -39.15 -1.14 5.20
C ASP A 209 -37.65 -1.30 5.55
N PRO A 210 -37.28 -1.37 6.85
CA PRO A 210 -35.89 -1.56 7.28
C PRO A 210 -35.19 -2.75 6.62
N ASP A 211 -35.89 -3.87 6.41
CA ASP A 211 -35.30 -5.06 5.81
C ASP A 211 -35.05 -4.90 4.31
N ALA A 212 -35.95 -4.22 3.60
CA ALA A 212 -35.76 -3.87 2.20
C ALA A 212 -34.58 -2.90 1.99
N VAL A 213 -34.44 -1.89 2.86
CA VAL A 213 -33.32 -0.91 2.80
C VAL A 213 -32.00 -1.61 3.11
N ARG A 214 -31.95 -2.45 4.15
CA ARG A 214 -30.78 -3.28 4.48
C ARG A 214 -30.36 -4.17 3.32
N ALA A 215 -31.32 -4.89 2.71
CA ALA A 215 -31.05 -5.80 1.61
C ALA A 215 -30.46 -5.06 0.40
N ARG A 216 -30.97 -3.86 0.09
CA ARG A 216 -30.46 -3.01 -1.00
C ARG A 216 -29.06 -2.45 -0.73
N LEU A 217 -28.66 -2.32 0.53
CA LEU A 217 -27.31 -1.91 0.95
C LEU A 217 -26.33 -3.09 1.05
N GLY A 218 -26.77 -4.33 0.83
CA GLY A 218 -25.93 -5.52 0.95
C GLY A 218 -25.52 -5.83 2.40
N LEU A 219 -26.28 -5.34 3.40
CA LEU A 219 -25.95 -5.50 4.82
C LEU A 219 -26.47 -6.84 5.39
N PRO A 220 -25.74 -7.44 6.35
CA PRO A 220 -26.16 -8.70 6.99
C PRO A 220 -27.45 -8.51 7.81
N PRO A 221 -28.28 -9.57 7.98
CA PRO A 221 -29.57 -9.49 8.67
C PRO A 221 -29.47 -9.05 10.14
N SER A 222 -28.30 -9.23 10.78
CA SER A 222 -28.04 -8.71 12.13
C SER A 222 -28.06 -7.18 12.23
N MET A 223 -27.97 -6.45 11.12
CA MET A 223 -27.99 -4.98 11.09
C MET A 223 -29.36 -4.36 10.86
N THR A 224 -30.45 -5.15 10.71
CA THR A 224 -31.81 -4.63 10.49
C THR A 224 -32.22 -3.62 11.57
N ALA A 225 -31.95 -3.93 12.84
CA ALA A 225 -32.28 -3.04 13.97
C ALA A 225 -31.51 -1.71 13.92
N SER A 226 -30.26 -1.72 13.41
CA SER A 226 -29.46 -0.50 13.27
C SER A 226 -29.96 0.37 12.12
N VAL A 227 -30.38 -0.24 11.01
CA VAL A 227 -31.03 0.48 9.89
C VAL A 227 -32.38 1.07 10.34
N ALA A 228 -33.18 0.30 11.08
CA ALA A 228 -34.48 0.75 11.60
C ALA A 228 -34.36 1.99 12.51
N ALA A 229 -33.27 2.14 13.24
CA ALA A 229 -33.02 3.32 14.08
C ALA A 229 -32.78 4.62 13.28
N HIS A 230 -32.64 4.55 11.97
CA HIS A 230 -32.25 5.69 11.11
C HIS A 230 -33.19 5.92 9.91
N LEU A 231 -34.36 5.28 9.91
CA LEU A 231 -35.47 5.54 8.98
C LEU A 231 -36.47 6.54 9.53
#